data_AF-D8S5D2-F1
#
_entry.id   AF-D8S5D2-F1
#
_cell.length_a   1.000
_cell.length_b   1.000
_cell.length_c   1.000
_cell.angle_alpha   90.00
_cell.angle_beta   90.00
_cell.angle_gamma   90.00
#
_symmetry.space_group_name_H-M   'P 1'
#
loop_
_entity.id
_entity.type
_entity.pdbx_description
1 polymer ?
#
loop_
_entity_poly.entity_id
_entity_poly.type
_entity_poly.pdbx_seq_one_letter_code
_entity_poly.pdbx_strand_id
1 'polypeptide(L)'
;MTILSLSVLSVSEQQLAALVNYIGWSYVVVWSLPQRALVWQLWPAGSSFQQTLFYTAYKSCQFPFGHGHAGIAVIRREHVWVTGVDVTNTSVLEQRDFLQATIIQSLLCIPLLDGVLEIGSTDTYQRNIHQPRRHPFSHNLLPRHR
;
A
#
# COMPACT_ATOMS: atom_id res chain seq x y z
N MET A 1 22.16 -7.86 -12.25
CA MET A 1 21.53 -8.40 -11.02
C MET A 1 20.06 -8.07 -11.12
N THR A 2 19.24 -9.02 -11.59
CA THR A 2 17.84 -8.77 -11.94
C THR A 2 17.02 -8.71 -10.66
N ILE A 3 16.59 -7.50 -10.27
CA ILE A 3 15.61 -7.34 -9.20
C ILE A 3 14.33 -7.98 -9.72
N LEU A 4 13.94 -9.12 -9.16
CA LEU A 4 12.65 -9.76 -9.46
C LEU A 4 11.57 -8.72 -9.16
N SER A 5 10.98 -8.16 -10.21
CA SER A 5 9.90 -7.19 -10.09
C SER A 5 8.65 -7.98 -9.73
N LEU A 6 8.21 -7.86 -8.47
CA LEU A 6 6.99 -8.52 -7.98
C LEU A 6 5.80 -8.04 -8.82
N SER A 7 5.04 -8.98 -9.39
CA SER A 7 3.74 -8.69 -10.01
C SER A 7 2.65 -8.82 -8.96
N VAL A 8 1.61 -8.04 -9.13
CA VAL A 8 0.38 -8.13 -8.36
C VAL A 8 -0.19 -9.56 -8.37
N LEU A 9 -0.14 -10.26 -9.50
CA LEU A 9 -0.64 -11.64 -9.62
C LEU A 9 0.16 -12.65 -8.78
N SER A 10 1.36 -12.28 -8.34
CA SER A 10 2.21 -13.14 -7.50
C SER A 10 1.98 -12.95 -6.00
N VAL A 11 1.14 -11.98 -5.60
CA VAL A 11 0.88 -11.65 -4.19
C VAL A 11 -0.41 -12.32 -3.72
N SER A 12 -0.32 -13.19 -2.70
CA SER A 12 -1.48 -13.87 -2.12
C SER A 12 -2.04 -13.17 -0.87
N GLU A 13 -3.31 -13.45 -0.55
CA GLU A 13 -3.99 -12.83 0.61
C GLU A 13 -3.31 -13.22 1.92
N GLN A 14 -2.88 -14.47 2.03
CA GLN A 14 -2.17 -14.94 3.21
C GLN A 14 -0.82 -14.23 3.38
N GLN A 15 -0.12 -13.91 2.30
CA GLN A 15 1.14 -13.16 2.36
C GLN A 15 0.91 -11.72 2.82
N LEU A 16 -0.15 -11.07 2.33
CA LEU A 16 -0.51 -9.72 2.78
C LEU A 16 -0.95 -9.70 4.25
N ALA A 17 -1.73 -10.68 4.68
CA ALA A 17 -2.13 -10.81 6.07
C ALA A 17 -0.95 -11.08 7.00
N ALA A 18 -0.06 -11.99 6.60
CA ALA A 18 1.17 -12.23 7.33
C ALA A 18 2.03 -10.95 7.40
N LEU A 19 2.14 -10.20 6.30
CA LEU A 19 2.90 -8.96 6.25
C LEU A 19 2.34 -7.91 7.23
N VAL A 20 1.05 -7.60 7.17
CA VAL A 20 0.41 -6.59 8.02
C VAL A 20 0.51 -6.97 9.49
N ASN A 21 0.26 -8.24 9.83
CA ASN A 21 0.42 -8.73 11.19
C ASN A 21 1.87 -8.65 11.66
N TYR A 22 2.83 -8.97 10.79
CA TYR A 22 4.26 -8.94 11.12
C TYR A 22 4.78 -7.52 11.38
N ILE A 23 4.37 -6.54 10.54
CA ILE A 23 4.79 -5.14 10.69
C ILE A 23 3.94 -4.36 11.69
N GLY A 24 2.78 -4.89 12.10
CA GLY A 24 1.86 -4.25 13.03
C GLY A 24 1.13 -3.04 12.45
N TRP A 25 0.88 -3.01 11.14
CA TRP A 25 0.18 -1.88 10.49
C TRP A 25 -1.33 -2.14 10.40
N SER A 26 -2.10 -1.10 10.06
CA SER A 26 -3.57 -1.17 10.11
C SER A 26 -4.19 -1.83 8.88
N TYR A 27 -3.61 -1.67 7.69
CA TYR A 27 -4.11 -2.30 6.47
C TYR A 27 -3.06 -2.43 5.36
N VAL A 28 -3.35 -3.24 4.35
CA VAL A 28 -2.71 -3.19 3.04
C VAL A 28 -3.70 -3.45 1.91
N VAL A 29 -3.48 -2.81 0.77
CA VAL A 29 -4.19 -2.99 -0.49
C VAL A 29 -3.18 -3.27 -1.59
N VAL A 30 -3.56 -4.14 -2.51
CA VAL A 30 -2.90 -4.23 -3.80
C VAL A 30 -3.80 -3.65 -4.88
N TRP A 31 -3.23 -2.73 -5.65
CA TRP A 31 -3.87 -2.11 -6.81
C TRP A 31 -3.23 -2.64 -8.11
N SER A 32 -3.99 -3.26 -8.99
CA SER A 32 -3.55 -3.58 -10.37
C SER A 32 -3.70 -2.40 -11.30
N LEU A 33 -2.87 -2.35 -12.34
CA LEU A 33 -2.93 -1.34 -13.39
C LEU A 33 -3.15 -1.97 -14.79
N PRO A 34 -4.31 -2.59 -15.08
CA PRO A 34 -4.54 -3.22 -16.38
C PRO A 34 -4.69 -2.21 -17.53
N GLN A 35 -5.25 -1.02 -17.28
CA GLN A 35 -5.60 -0.03 -18.33
C GLN A 35 -5.42 1.42 -17.85
N ARG A 36 -4.34 1.73 -17.14
CA ARG A 36 -4.09 3.06 -16.51
C ARG A 36 -5.11 3.49 -15.46
N ALA A 37 -5.83 2.53 -14.88
CA ALA A 37 -6.64 2.74 -13.69
C ALA A 37 -6.19 1.73 -12.63
N LEU A 38 -6.06 2.19 -11.39
CA LEU A 38 -5.76 1.33 -10.25
C LEU A 38 -7.03 0.61 -9.79
N VAL A 39 -6.99 -0.73 -9.78
CA VAL A 39 -8.14 -1.58 -9.44
C VAL A 39 -7.78 -2.51 -8.27
N TRP A 40 -8.67 -2.56 -7.27
CA TRP A 40 -8.49 -3.32 -6.04
C TRP A 40 -8.43 -4.84 -6.25
N GLN A 41 -7.52 -5.55 -5.55
CA GLN A 41 -7.38 -7.02 -5.68
C GLN A 41 -7.37 -7.85 -4.40
N LEU A 42 -6.97 -7.36 -3.22
CA LEU A 42 -6.72 -8.25 -2.06
C LEU A 42 -6.72 -7.55 -0.68
N TRP A 43 -7.01 -8.29 0.40
CA TRP A 43 -7.26 -7.82 1.79
C TRP A 43 -6.26 -8.37 2.84
N PRO A 44 -6.03 -7.65 3.96
CA PRO A 44 -5.89 -8.36 5.25
C PRO A 44 -6.42 -7.67 6.51
N ALA A 45 -6.38 -8.45 7.61
CA ALA A 45 -7.14 -8.35 8.86
C ALA A 45 -6.85 -7.14 9.80
N GLY A 46 -7.94 -6.59 10.39
CA GLY A 46 -8.00 -5.64 11.52
C GLY A 46 -9.44 -5.12 11.77
N SER A 47 -9.91 -4.97 13.01
CA SER A 47 -11.35 -5.08 13.42
C SER A 47 -12.33 -3.91 13.15
N SER A 48 -13.56 -4.33 12.80
CA SER A 48 -14.94 -3.78 12.97
C SER A 48 -15.45 -2.51 12.26
N PHE A 49 -14.90 -1.29 12.41
CA PHE A 49 -15.49 -0.10 11.75
C PHE A 49 -14.76 0.31 10.46
N GLN A 50 -13.43 0.27 10.48
CA GLN A 50 -12.60 0.54 9.32
C GLN A 50 -12.87 -0.47 8.19
N GLN A 51 -13.23 -1.71 8.55
CA GLN A 51 -13.63 -2.75 7.61
C GLN A 51 -14.82 -2.34 6.74
N THR A 52 -15.92 -1.84 7.31
CA THR A 52 -17.13 -1.52 6.52
C THR A 52 -16.86 -0.42 5.49
N LEU A 53 -16.17 0.67 5.89
CA LEU A 53 -15.77 1.73 4.97
C LEU A 53 -14.82 1.22 3.87
N PHE A 54 -13.94 0.29 4.22
CA PHE A 54 -13.07 -0.38 3.26
C PHE A 54 -13.85 -1.27 2.29
N TYR A 55 -14.82 -2.04 2.81
CA TYR A 55 -15.61 -3.02 2.07
C TYR A 55 -16.61 -2.36 1.11
N THR A 56 -17.17 -1.20 1.46
CA THR A 56 -18.22 -0.54 0.67
C THR A 56 -17.68 0.59 -0.21
N ALA A 57 -16.84 1.48 0.34
CA ALA A 57 -16.41 2.68 -0.37
C ALA A 57 -15.10 2.44 -1.12
N TYR A 58 -14.05 1.96 -0.45
CA TYR A 58 -12.71 1.99 -1.03
C TYR A 58 -12.45 0.92 -2.10
N LYS A 59 -13.08 -0.26 -1.98
CA LYS A 59 -12.99 -1.36 -2.95
C LYS A 59 -13.61 -1.04 -4.32
N SER A 60 -14.59 -0.13 -4.37
CA SER A 60 -15.26 0.27 -5.62
C SER A 60 -14.53 1.41 -6.35
N CYS A 61 -13.51 1.99 -5.72
CA CYS A 61 -12.76 3.09 -6.30
C CYS A 61 -11.86 2.64 -7.46
N GLN A 62 -11.76 3.50 -8.46
CA GLN A 62 -10.75 3.42 -9.50
C GLN A 62 -10.01 4.74 -9.53
N PHE A 63 -8.67 4.70 -9.47
CA PHE A 63 -7.87 5.92 -9.50
C PHE A 63 -7.20 6.11 -10.86
N PRO A 64 -7.23 7.33 -11.43
CA PRO A 64 -6.45 7.63 -12.61
C PRO A 64 -4.96 7.35 -12.37
N PHE A 65 -4.30 6.79 -13.38
CA PHE A 65 -2.85 6.61 -13.34
C PHE A 65 -2.14 7.95 -13.05
N GLY A 66 -1.15 7.91 -12.16
CA GLY A 66 -0.40 9.10 -11.75
C GLY A 66 -1.04 9.99 -10.69
N HIS A 67 -2.24 9.66 -10.24
CA HIS A 67 -2.97 10.47 -9.27
C HIS A 67 -3.01 9.77 -7.91
N GLY A 68 -3.00 10.58 -6.86
CA GLY A 68 -2.89 10.12 -5.48
C GLY A 68 -1.59 9.39 -5.16
N HIS A 69 -1.46 8.92 -3.92
CA HIS A 69 -0.19 8.34 -3.44
C HIS A 69 0.21 7.10 -4.23
N ALA A 70 -0.76 6.22 -4.48
CA ALA A 70 -0.58 4.98 -5.22
C ALA A 70 -0.21 5.25 -6.69
N GLY A 71 -0.94 6.13 -7.38
CA GLY A 71 -0.67 6.46 -8.78
C GLY A 71 0.68 7.14 -8.99
N ILE A 72 1.08 8.03 -8.07
CA ILE A 72 2.42 8.67 -8.10
C ILE A 72 3.52 7.63 -7.93
N ALA A 73 3.36 6.67 -7.01
CA ALA A 73 4.34 5.59 -6.81
C ALA A 73 4.53 4.76 -8.10
N VAL A 74 3.45 4.43 -8.81
CA VAL A 74 3.56 3.68 -10.07
C VAL A 74 4.24 4.49 -11.17
N ILE A 75 3.85 5.76 -11.38
CA ILE A 75 4.47 6.60 -12.42
C ILE A 75 5.96 6.79 -12.17
N ARG A 76 6.32 7.12 -10.92
CA ARG A 76 7.71 7.41 -10.57
C ARG A 76 8.57 6.15 -10.49
N ARG A 77 7.94 4.97 -10.36
CA ARG A 77 8.62 3.71 -9.99
C ARG A 77 9.45 3.88 -8.72
N GLU A 78 8.96 4.69 -7.79
CA GLU A 78 9.60 4.98 -6.51
C GLU A 78 8.62 4.76 -5.36
N HIS A 79 9.17 4.47 -4.18
CA HIS A 79 8.37 4.36 -2.97
C HIS A 79 7.83 5.74 -2.58
N VAL A 80 6.54 5.81 -2.26
CA VAL A 80 5.94 7.00 -1.65
C VAL A 80 5.70 6.70 -0.18
N TRP A 81 6.30 7.48 0.70
CA TRP A 81 6.08 7.40 2.15
C TRP A 81 5.52 8.74 2.62
N VAL A 82 4.37 8.77 3.26
CA VAL A 82 3.78 10.02 3.80
C VAL A 82 3.26 9.79 5.21
N THR A 83 3.26 10.84 6.02
CA THR A 83 2.91 10.78 7.45
C THR A 83 2.16 12.02 7.89
N GLY A 84 1.32 11.90 8.92
CA GLY A 84 0.55 13.00 9.47
C GLY A 84 -0.35 13.66 8.43
N VAL A 85 -0.33 14.99 8.38
CA VAL A 85 -1.21 15.79 7.50
C VAL A 85 -1.06 15.44 6.01
N ASP A 86 0.15 15.02 5.59
CA ASP A 86 0.43 14.70 4.19
C ASP A 86 -0.28 13.44 3.70
N VAL A 87 -0.66 12.53 4.61
CA VAL A 87 -1.41 11.31 4.25
C VAL A 87 -2.71 11.64 3.52
N THR A 88 -3.37 12.73 3.92
CA THR A 88 -4.65 13.14 3.33
C THR A 88 -4.47 14.17 2.20
N ASN A 89 -3.24 14.62 1.95
CA ASN A 89 -2.88 15.54 0.87
C ASN A 89 -2.73 14.79 -0.47
N THR A 90 -3.82 14.17 -0.92
CA THR A 90 -3.91 13.43 -2.18
C THR A 90 -4.84 14.13 -3.15
N SER A 91 -4.58 14.02 -4.45
CA SER A 91 -5.45 14.55 -5.51
C SER A 91 -6.71 13.72 -5.74
N VAL A 92 -6.82 12.56 -5.10
CA VAL A 92 -7.92 11.60 -5.25
C VAL A 92 -8.84 11.70 -4.04
N LEU A 93 -10.08 12.15 -4.24
CA LEU A 93 -11.03 12.41 -3.15
C LEU A 93 -11.37 11.14 -2.38
N GLU A 94 -11.60 10.03 -3.05
CA GLU A 94 -12.00 8.78 -2.40
C GLU A 94 -10.86 8.21 -1.54
N GLN A 95 -9.60 8.36 -1.98
CA GLN A 95 -8.43 8.05 -1.15
C GLN A 95 -8.34 8.99 0.05
N ARG A 96 -8.59 10.29 -0.12
CA ARG A 96 -8.59 11.25 0.99
C ARG A 96 -9.65 10.89 2.02
N ASP A 97 -10.89 10.70 1.58
CA ASP A 97 -12.04 10.42 2.43
C ASP A 97 -11.84 9.11 3.20
N PHE A 98 -11.32 8.08 2.52
CA PHE A 98 -10.97 6.81 3.16
C PHE A 98 -9.91 7.01 4.27
N LEU A 99 -8.78 7.65 3.94
CA LEU A 99 -7.67 7.85 4.89
C LEU A 99 -8.09 8.72 6.08
N GLN A 100 -8.94 9.73 5.85
CA GLN A 100 -9.51 10.58 6.90
C GLN A 100 -10.46 9.81 7.80
N ALA A 101 -11.43 9.09 7.23
CA ALA A 101 -12.44 8.35 7.99
C ALA A 101 -11.85 7.18 8.80
N THR A 102 -10.72 6.63 8.34
CA THR A 102 -9.98 5.56 9.03
C THR A 102 -8.86 6.05 9.94
N ILE A 103 -8.61 7.37 9.98
CA ILE A 103 -7.62 8.04 10.84
C ILE A 103 -6.21 7.51 10.58
N ILE A 104 -5.88 7.24 9.31
CA ILE A 104 -4.55 6.78 8.92
C ILE A 104 -3.56 7.95 9.04
N GLN A 105 -2.44 7.70 9.70
CA GLN A 105 -1.39 8.67 9.99
C GLN A 105 -0.05 8.33 9.33
N SER A 106 0.11 7.11 8.80
CA SER A 106 1.27 6.72 7.99
C SER A 106 0.83 5.92 6.78
N LEU A 107 1.42 6.20 5.62
CA LEU A 107 1.14 5.51 4.37
C LEU A 107 2.42 5.23 3.59
N LEU A 108 2.53 4.01 3.07
CA LEU A 108 3.61 3.57 2.18
C LEU A 108 3.02 2.95 0.92
N CYS A 109 3.36 3.50 -0.24
CA CYS A 109 3.08 2.91 -1.55
C CYS A 109 4.38 2.36 -2.17
N ILE A 110 4.38 1.08 -2.54
CA ILE A 110 5.50 0.38 -3.14
C ILE A 110 5.11 -0.04 -4.57
N PRO A 111 5.78 0.48 -5.60
CA PRO A 111 5.48 0.11 -6.99
C PRO A 111 5.81 -1.36 -7.24
N LEU A 112 4.85 -2.06 -7.84
CA LEU A 112 4.97 -3.42 -8.37
C LEU A 112 5.12 -3.35 -9.90
N LEU A 113 5.39 -4.48 -10.56
CA LEU A 113 5.55 -4.54 -12.02
C LEU A 113 4.35 -3.93 -12.76
N ASP A 114 3.15 -4.36 -12.37
CA ASP A 114 1.84 -4.14 -12.96
C ASP A 114 0.85 -3.51 -11.97
N GLY A 115 1.35 -2.80 -10.96
CA GLY A 115 0.51 -2.21 -9.93
C GLY A 115 1.27 -1.54 -8.78
N VAL A 116 0.65 -1.46 -7.62
CA VAL A 116 1.22 -0.88 -6.40
C VAL A 116 0.63 -1.53 -5.15
N LEU A 117 1.51 -1.77 -4.18
CA LEU A 117 1.15 -2.18 -2.83
C LEU A 117 1.01 -0.91 -1.96
N GLU A 118 -0.16 -0.67 -1.39
CA GLU A 118 -0.43 0.45 -0.49
C GLU A 118 -0.66 -0.07 0.92
N ILE A 119 0.17 0.35 1.89
CA ILE A 119 0.10 -0.09 3.29
C ILE A 119 -0.11 1.16 4.14
N GLY A 120 -1.01 1.11 5.13
CA GLY A 120 -1.22 2.24 6.03
C GLY A 120 -1.39 1.86 7.49
N SER A 121 -1.08 2.80 8.38
CA SER A 121 -1.25 2.67 9.82
C SER A 121 -1.89 3.91 10.45
N THR A 122 -2.70 3.71 11.48
CA THR A 122 -3.23 4.77 12.36
C THR A 122 -2.14 5.39 13.22
N ASP A 123 -1.01 4.71 13.41
CA ASP A 123 0.13 5.23 14.13
C ASP A 123 1.00 6.11 13.22
N THR A 124 1.64 7.11 13.81
CA THR A 124 2.62 7.95 13.10
C THR A 124 4.01 7.31 13.22
N TYR A 125 4.57 6.86 12.11
CA TYR A 125 5.94 6.35 12.05
C TYR A 125 6.84 7.43 11.44
N GLN A 126 7.84 7.90 12.19
CA GLN A 126 8.80 8.84 11.64
C GLN A 126 9.54 8.21 10.46
N ARG A 127 9.62 8.94 9.34
CA ARG A 127 10.56 8.59 8.27
C ARG A 127 11.97 8.72 8.85
N ASN A 128 12.61 7.59 9.17
CA ASN A 128 14.01 7.60 9.57
C ASN A 128 14.84 8.13 8.40
N ILE A 129 15.25 9.41 8.47
CA ILE A 129 16.10 10.09 7.49
C ILE A 129 17.49 9.43 7.34
N HIS A 130 17.85 8.49 8.22
CA HIS A 130 19.08 7.70 8.18
C HIS A 130 18.87 6.27 7.67
N GLN A 131 17.64 5.88 7.36
CA GLN A 131 17.39 4.62 6.68
C GLN A 131 17.52 4.91 5.17
N PRO A 132 18.48 4.29 4.46
CA PRO A 132 18.54 4.44 3.01
C PRO A 132 17.21 4.02 2.40
N ARG A 133 17.02 4.22 1.09
CA ARG A 133 15.99 3.56 0.27
C ARG A 133 16.13 2.00 0.30
N ARG A 134 16.29 1.39 1.47
CA ARG A 134 16.25 -0.05 1.68
C ARG A 134 14.80 -0.42 1.53
N HIS A 135 14.49 -0.94 0.36
CA HIS A 135 13.22 -1.58 0.09
C HIS A 135 12.88 -2.51 1.26
N PRO A 136 11.62 -2.54 1.75
CA PRO A 136 11.17 -3.60 2.65
C PRO A 136 11.33 -5.00 2.03
N PHE A 137 11.50 -5.06 0.71
CA PHE A 137 11.67 -6.27 -0.10
C PHE A 137 13.14 -6.66 -0.40
N SER A 138 14.13 -5.92 0.11
CA SER A 138 15.53 -6.33 -0.04
C SER A 138 15.94 -7.23 1.12
N HIS A 139 15.79 -8.54 0.88
CA HIS A 139 16.26 -9.71 1.65
C HIS A 139 15.24 -10.44 2.55
N ASN A 140 15.07 -11.72 2.20
CA ASN A 140 14.65 -12.88 3.01
C ASN A 140 13.15 -13.13 3.21
N LEU A 141 12.43 -13.43 2.13
CA LEU A 141 11.18 -14.22 2.15
C LEU A 141 11.33 -15.62 1.52
N LEU A 142 12.54 -16.19 1.52
CA LEU A 142 12.72 -17.62 1.24
C LEU A 142 12.97 -18.38 2.56
N PRO A 143 12.25 -19.48 2.84
CA PRO A 143 12.56 -20.31 3.99
C PRO A 143 13.96 -20.89 3.78
N ARG A 144 14.84 -20.69 4.76
CA ARG A 144 16.10 -21.43 4.82
C ARG A 144 15.75 -22.87 5.15
N HIS A 145 15.63 -23.71 4.13
CA HIS A 145 15.75 -25.14 4.30
C HIS A 145 17.16 -25.42 4.84
N ARG A 146 17.21 -25.97 6.05
CA ARG A 146 18.38 -26.68 6.55
C ARG A 146 18.21 -28.15 6.16
#